data_AF-A0A158NWZ7-F1
#
_entry.id   AF-A0A158NWZ7-F1
#
_cell.length_a   1.000
_cell.length_b   1.000
_cell.length_c   1.000
_cell.angle_alpha   90.00
_cell.angle_beta   90.00
_cell.angle_gamma   90.00
#
_symmetry.space_group_name_H-M   'P 1'
#
loop_
_entity.id
_entity.type
_entity.pdbx_description
1 polymer ?
#
loop_
_entity_poly.entity_id
_entity_poly.type
_entity_poly.pdbx_seq_one_letter_code
_entity_poly.pdbx_strand_id
1 'polypeptide(L)'
;MTMRCRTSSIIVTIALLVVLLNSAIAISDKLQIAYQWKQIDYEWPSNDIKRLFPDYKQEDNLPLGLEVAGDRLFITVPRWRQGVAASLNYIKLNSTNDSPPLIPYPSWEAHQYGAAGVPEIVSTFRVRADRCNRLWVLDTGLTDILGSPEQQASPALIVYDLMTDRVLRKYMIPSDQRTTDSLFANIAVEDYSCEDSYGYLGDLGGPGLVVYSWSLRKSWLVKHHSFHPDPMGGEFKVSGISFQWNDGLFGMALAPTGDGYSIMYYHPLSSGMEFSVSTRLLRDTQRASAA
;
A
#
# COMPACT_ATOMS: atom_id res chain seq x y z
N MET A 1 -67.85 2.55 36.21
CA MET A 1 -66.93 1.39 36.28
C MET A 1 -65.97 1.51 35.11
N THR A 2 -64.96 2.38 35.25
CA THR A 2 -64.14 2.91 34.15
C THR A 2 -62.70 3.01 34.62
N MET A 3 -61.97 1.90 34.53
CA MET A 3 -60.53 1.84 34.82
C MET A 3 -59.87 0.77 33.93
N ARG A 4 -59.85 0.99 32.62
CA ARG A 4 -59.04 0.21 31.67
C ARG A 4 -58.65 1.07 30.47
N CYS A 5 -57.87 2.14 30.67
CA CYS A 5 -57.25 2.86 29.54
C CYS A 5 -56.10 3.82 29.89
N ARG A 6 -55.40 3.67 31.02
CA ARG A 6 -54.26 4.56 31.37
C ARG A 6 -52.90 3.86 31.34
N THR A 7 -52.83 2.62 31.78
CA THR A 7 -51.58 1.84 31.81
C THR A 7 -51.04 1.49 30.42
N SER A 8 -51.92 1.16 29.46
CA SER A 8 -51.49 0.83 28.09
C SER A 8 -50.92 2.04 27.34
N SER A 9 -51.44 3.24 27.58
CA SER A 9 -50.96 4.47 26.93
C SER A 9 -49.57 4.87 27.45
N ILE A 10 -49.32 4.75 28.76
CA ILE A 10 -48.01 5.06 29.35
C ILE A 10 -46.93 4.08 28.85
N ILE A 11 -47.24 2.78 28.76
CA ILE A 11 -46.30 1.78 28.25
C ILE A 11 -45.96 2.03 26.77
N VAL A 12 -46.95 2.37 25.95
CA VAL A 12 -46.73 2.73 24.54
C VAL A 12 -45.91 4.02 24.41
N THR A 13 -46.15 5.01 25.26
CA THR A 13 -45.42 6.29 25.25
C THR A 13 -43.96 6.10 25.69
N ILE A 14 -43.71 5.28 26.71
CA ILE A 14 -42.35 4.93 27.17
C ILE A 14 -41.63 4.11 26.09
N ALA A 15 -42.30 3.14 25.46
CA ALA A 15 -41.72 2.36 24.37
C ALA A 15 -41.37 3.24 23.16
N LEU A 16 -42.23 4.20 22.78
CA LEU A 16 -41.93 5.18 21.74
C LEU A 16 -40.77 6.11 22.13
N LEU A 17 -40.68 6.55 23.38
CA LEU A 17 -39.55 7.35 23.87
C LEU A 17 -38.23 6.57 23.86
N VAL A 18 -38.22 5.29 24.22
CA VAL A 18 -37.04 4.42 24.15
C VAL A 18 -36.61 4.17 22.70
N VAL A 19 -37.56 3.99 21.77
CA VAL A 19 -37.26 3.85 20.33
C VAL A 19 -36.74 5.16 19.75
N LEU A 20 -37.30 6.32 20.14
CA LEU A 20 -36.83 7.64 19.71
C LEU A 20 -35.46 8.01 20.32
N LEU A 21 -35.18 7.61 21.56
CA LEU A 21 -33.87 7.75 22.20
C LEU A 21 -32.82 6.83 21.56
N ASN A 22 -33.18 5.60 21.18
CA ASN A 22 -32.28 4.71 20.43
C ASN A 22 -32.03 5.19 19.00
N SER A 23 -32.97 5.93 18.39
CA SER A 23 -32.80 6.55 17.07
C SER A 23 -31.84 7.75 17.11
N ALA A 24 -31.67 8.37 18.28
CA ALA A 24 -30.79 9.53 18.49
C ALA A 24 -29.33 9.16 18.81
N ILE A 25 -29.04 7.87 19.05
CA ILE A 25 -27.68 7.34 19.22
C ILE A 25 -27.33 6.45 18.02
N ALA A 26 -27.66 6.91 16.81
CA ALA A 26 -26.85 6.57 15.66
C ALA A 26 -25.60 7.46 15.75
N ILE A 27 -24.63 7.06 16.57
CA ILE A 27 -23.28 7.60 16.47
C ILE A 27 -22.86 7.26 15.05
N SER A 28 -22.88 8.27 14.18
CA SER A 28 -22.17 8.20 12.93
C SER A 28 -20.71 8.04 13.34
N ASP A 29 -20.22 6.80 13.33
CA ASP A 29 -18.80 6.45 13.46
C ASP A 29 -18.05 7.03 12.26
N LYS A 30 -17.98 8.36 12.21
CA LYS A 30 -17.20 9.08 11.21
C LYS A 30 -15.75 8.84 11.58
N LEU A 31 -15.02 8.24 10.64
CA LEU A 31 -13.57 8.22 10.66
C LEU A 31 -13.07 9.63 11.00
N GLN A 32 -12.25 9.73 12.04
CA GLN A 32 -11.66 11.00 12.44
C GLN A 32 -10.45 11.30 11.54
N ILE A 33 -10.35 12.54 11.10
CA ILE A 33 -9.20 12.99 10.31
C ILE A 33 -8.00 13.07 11.26
N ALA A 34 -7.03 12.19 11.07
CA ALA A 34 -5.77 12.21 11.82
C ALA A 34 -4.79 13.23 11.22
N TYR A 35 -4.68 13.24 9.89
CA TYR A 35 -3.85 14.18 9.13
C TYR A 35 -4.53 14.48 7.79
N GLN A 36 -4.25 15.66 7.24
CA GLN A 36 -4.80 16.13 5.98
C GLN A 36 -3.81 17.04 5.27
N TRP A 37 -3.78 17.00 3.94
CA TRP A 37 -2.94 17.90 3.14
C TRP A 37 -3.74 18.45 1.98
N LYS A 38 -3.62 19.75 1.73
CA LYS A 38 -4.04 20.34 0.45
C LYS A 38 -3.03 20.04 -0.64
N GLN A 39 -1.75 20.13 -0.28
CA GLN A 39 -0.58 19.79 -1.08
C GLN A 39 0.46 19.19 -0.15
N ILE A 40 1.19 18.21 -0.66
CA ILE A 40 2.34 17.63 0.05
C ILE A 40 3.51 18.61 -0.03
N ASP A 41 4.31 18.70 1.03
CA ASP A 41 5.63 19.33 1.00
C ASP A 41 6.59 18.50 1.87
N TYR A 42 7.87 18.80 1.79
CA TYR A 42 8.92 18.08 2.49
C TYR A 42 9.58 18.93 3.56
N GLU A 43 10.14 18.28 4.58
CA GLU A 43 10.93 18.92 5.62
C GLU A 43 12.33 19.23 5.08
N TRP A 44 12.43 20.31 4.31
CA TRP A 44 13.67 20.77 3.68
C TRP A 44 14.67 21.26 4.76
N PRO A 45 15.85 20.62 4.93
CA PRO A 45 16.82 21.03 5.94
C PRO A 45 17.43 22.40 5.65
N SER A 46 17.59 22.72 4.36
CA SER A 46 18.08 24.01 3.88
C SER A 46 17.70 24.24 2.41
N ASN A 47 17.83 25.49 1.96
CA ASN A 47 17.70 25.82 0.54
C ASN A 47 18.76 25.14 -0.33
N ASP A 48 19.93 24.79 0.23
CA ASP A 48 20.99 24.11 -0.50
C ASP A 48 20.61 22.65 -0.79
N ILE A 49 20.01 21.95 0.18
CA ILE A 49 19.47 20.61 -0.06
C ILE A 49 18.33 20.68 -1.08
N LYS A 50 17.44 21.69 -0.99
CA LYS A 50 16.35 21.86 -1.96
C LYS A 50 16.86 22.05 -3.39
N ARG A 51 17.98 22.75 -3.59
CA ARG A 51 18.61 22.94 -4.91
C ARG A 51 19.16 21.65 -5.52
N LEU A 52 19.39 20.60 -4.73
CA LEU A 52 19.78 19.28 -5.24
C LEU A 52 18.62 18.55 -5.95
N PHE A 53 17.40 19.07 -5.83
CA PHE A 53 16.19 18.55 -6.49
C PHE A 53 15.62 19.63 -7.43
N PRO A 54 16.33 20.01 -8.50
CA PRO A 54 15.98 21.16 -9.35
C PRO A 54 14.64 20.98 -10.07
N ASP A 55 14.21 19.74 -10.30
CA ASP A 55 12.95 19.43 -10.98
C ASP A 55 11.74 19.40 -10.04
N TYR A 56 11.93 19.59 -8.72
CA TYR A 56 10.86 19.52 -7.72
C TYR A 56 9.70 20.45 -8.05
N LYS A 57 8.49 19.89 -8.08
CA LYS A 57 7.21 20.60 -8.29
C LYS A 57 6.21 20.08 -7.29
N GLN A 58 5.78 20.94 -6.38
CA GLN A 58 4.93 20.55 -5.24
C GLN A 58 3.63 19.88 -5.70
N GLU A 59 3.02 20.39 -6.75
CA GLU A 59 1.78 19.91 -7.36
C GLU A 59 1.84 18.48 -7.93
N ASP A 60 3.04 17.99 -8.23
CA ASP A 60 3.26 16.66 -8.82
C ASP A 60 3.44 15.55 -7.75
N ASN A 61 3.34 15.91 -6.46
CA ASN A 61 3.57 14.99 -5.34
C ASN A 61 2.25 14.41 -4.81
N LEU A 62 1.86 13.27 -5.39
CA LEU A 62 0.63 12.55 -5.04
C LEU A 62 0.92 11.36 -4.10
N PRO A 63 0.46 11.39 -2.83
CA PRO A 63 0.67 10.28 -1.92
C PRO A 63 -0.17 9.08 -2.33
N LEU A 64 0.37 7.86 -2.18
CA LEU A 64 -0.31 6.64 -2.61
C LEU A 64 -0.44 5.60 -1.48
N GLY A 65 0.66 5.28 -0.79
CA GLY A 65 0.73 4.20 0.19
C GLY A 65 0.96 4.72 1.59
N LEU A 66 0.35 4.06 2.57
CA LEU A 66 0.46 4.36 3.98
C LEU A 66 0.84 3.10 4.75
N GLU A 67 1.67 3.25 5.78
CA GLU A 67 2.03 2.18 6.70
C GLU A 67 2.45 2.76 8.06
N VAL A 68 1.94 2.18 9.15
CA VAL A 68 2.33 2.60 10.51
C VAL A 68 3.39 1.66 11.04
N ALA A 69 4.52 2.19 11.51
CA ALA A 69 5.52 1.41 12.25
C ALA A 69 6.12 2.23 13.40
N GLY A 70 5.89 1.77 14.63
CA GLY A 70 6.33 2.47 15.83
C GLY A 70 5.67 3.86 15.93
N ASP A 71 6.49 4.91 16.01
CA ASP A 71 6.05 6.31 16.09
C ASP A 71 5.97 7.00 14.71
N ARG A 72 6.10 6.24 13.61
CA ARG A 72 6.12 6.75 12.24
C ARG A 72 4.89 6.30 11.45
N LEU A 73 4.33 7.23 10.70
CA LEU A 73 3.45 6.93 9.57
C LEU A 73 4.26 7.12 8.29
N PHE A 74 4.61 6.01 7.64
CA PHE A 74 5.24 6.03 6.32
C PHE A 74 4.24 6.40 5.25
N ILE A 75 4.67 7.24 4.32
CA ILE A 75 3.88 7.77 3.22
C ILE A 75 4.71 7.65 1.94
N THR A 76 4.19 6.90 0.97
CA THR A 76 4.83 6.78 -0.34
C THR A 76 4.30 7.85 -1.28
N VAL A 77 5.20 8.45 -2.05
CA VAL A 77 4.91 9.40 -3.12
C VAL A 77 5.57 8.83 -4.38
N PRO A 78 4.89 7.97 -5.14
CA PRO A 78 5.47 7.37 -6.34
C PRO A 78 5.79 8.46 -7.37
N ARG A 79 6.81 8.24 -8.20
CA ARG A 79 7.21 9.17 -9.27
C ARG A 79 6.25 9.10 -10.47
N TRP A 80 4.97 9.44 -10.24
CA TRP A 80 3.92 9.52 -11.26
C TRP A 80 4.22 10.57 -12.33
N ARG A 81 4.81 11.68 -11.91
CA ARG A 81 5.31 12.77 -12.76
C ARG A 81 6.73 13.13 -12.36
N GLN A 82 7.45 13.77 -13.29
CA GLN A 82 8.69 14.47 -12.96
C GLN A 82 8.41 15.57 -11.91
N GLY A 83 9.20 15.63 -10.85
CA GLY A 83 9.07 16.64 -9.78
C GLY A 83 8.75 16.12 -8.38
N VAL A 84 8.70 14.80 -8.21
CA VAL A 84 8.74 14.18 -6.88
C VAL A 84 10.16 14.24 -6.30
N ALA A 85 10.32 14.81 -5.11
CA ALA A 85 11.63 14.92 -4.47
C ALA A 85 12.08 13.60 -3.85
N ALA A 86 11.24 13.01 -2.99
CA ALA A 86 11.52 11.76 -2.29
C ALA A 86 10.30 10.84 -2.33
N SER A 87 10.52 9.57 -2.69
CA SER A 87 9.42 8.64 -2.97
C SER A 87 8.96 7.83 -1.76
N LEU A 88 9.81 7.70 -0.75
CA LEU A 88 9.50 7.06 0.52
C LEU A 88 9.78 8.05 1.64
N ASN A 89 8.75 8.32 2.43
CA ASN A 89 8.78 9.33 3.47
C ASN A 89 8.08 8.84 4.72
N TYR A 90 8.17 9.60 5.80
CA TYR A 90 7.32 9.43 6.97
C TYR A 90 6.99 10.76 7.63
N ILE A 91 6.01 10.72 8.52
CA ILE A 91 5.74 11.75 9.53
C ILE A 91 5.76 11.10 10.92
N LYS A 92 5.95 11.91 11.96
CA LYS A 92 5.84 11.44 13.34
C LYS A 92 4.38 11.47 13.81
N LEU A 93 3.91 10.38 14.39
CA LEU A 93 2.52 10.23 14.86
C LEU A 93 2.14 11.16 16.03
N ASN A 94 3.13 11.74 16.70
CA ASN A 94 2.91 12.73 17.75
C ASN A 94 2.94 14.18 17.24
N SER A 95 2.96 14.39 15.92
CA SER A 95 2.87 15.72 15.32
C SER A 95 1.60 16.42 15.78
N THR A 96 1.75 17.66 16.25
CA THR A 96 0.64 18.57 16.57
C THR A 96 0.15 19.36 15.36
N ASN A 97 0.86 19.27 14.23
CA ASN A 97 0.44 19.82 12.95
C ASN A 97 -0.41 18.76 12.22
N ASP A 98 -1.59 19.16 11.75
CA ASP A 98 -2.52 18.33 10.97
C ASP A 98 -2.02 18.07 9.54
N SER A 99 -1.10 18.91 9.04
CA SER A 99 -0.46 18.83 7.72
C SER A 99 1.07 18.84 7.83
N PRO A 100 1.70 17.89 8.55
CA PRO A 100 3.15 17.91 8.76
C PRO A 100 3.87 17.70 7.42
N PRO A 101 5.01 18.39 7.19
CA PRO A 101 5.83 18.13 6.03
C PRO A 101 6.41 16.70 6.11
N LEU A 102 6.65 16.09 4.94
CA LEU A 102 7.17 14.75 4.83
C LEU A 102 8.68 14.71 5.08
N ILE A 103 9.14 13.73 5.87
CA ILE A 103 10.56 13.48 6.11
C ILE A 103 11.01 12.33 5.20
N PRO A 104 11.95 12.54 4.27
CA PRO A 104 12.48 11.48 3.43
C PRO A 104 13.12 10.34 4.22
N TYR A 105 12.85 9.11 3.80
CA TYR A 105 13.38 7.91 4.44
C TYR A 105 14.21 7.06 3.45
N PRO A 106 15.34 6.49 3.90
CA PRO A 106 15.97 6.70 5.21
C PRO A 106 16.65 8.09 5.31
N SER A 107 16.93 8.73 4.17
CA SER A 107 17.56 10.04 4.10
C SER A 107 17.31 10.70 2.74
N TRP A 108 17.72 11.97 2.57
CA TRP A 108 17.64 12.66 1.28
C TRP A 108 18.50 12.01 0.20
N GLU A 109 19.68 11.51 0.57
CA GLU A 109 20.65 10.90 -0.34
C GLU A 109 20.10 9.64 -0.99
N ALA A 110 19.20 8.91 -0.31
CA ALA A 110 18.56 7.71 -0.87
C ALA A 110 17.65 8.01 -2.07
N HIS A 111 17.22 9.27 -2.26
CA HIS A 111 16.32 9.71 -3.35
C HIS A 111 17.01 10.63 -4.36
N GLN A 112 18.25 11.03 -4.11
CA GLN A 112 18.93 12.05 -4.91
C GLN A 112 19.54 11.44 -6.17
N TYR A 113 19.18 12.02 -7.32
CA TYR A 113 19.92 11.81 -8.57
C TYR A 113 21.23 12.61 -8.51
N GLY A 114 22.36 11.94 -8.70
CA GLY A 114 23.68 12.56 -8.62
C GLY A 114 24.68 11.93 -9.56
N ALA A 115 25.96 12.26 -9.39
CA ALA A 115 27.05 11.72 -10.22
C ALA A 115 27.16 10.18 -10.15
N ALA A 116 26.63 9.56 -9.10
CA ALA A 116 26.57 8.12 -8.91
C ALA A 116 25.49 7.41 -9.75
N GLY A 117 24.62 8.15 -10.44
CA GLY A 117 23.56 7.60 -11.30
C GLY A 117 22.21 7.48 -10.58
N VAL A 118 21.55 6.34 -10.78
CA VAL A 118 20.20 6.04 -10.29
C VAL A 118 20.18 5.93 -8.76
N PRO A 119 19.22 6.57 -8.06
CA PRO A 119 19.15 6.55 -6.60
C PRO A 119 18.88 5.16 -6.01
N GLU A 120 19.10 5.02 -4.69
CA GLU A 120 18.79 3.79 -3.95
C GLU A 120 17.30 3.43 -4.05
N ILE A 121 16.45 4.44 -3.87
CA ILE A 121 15.01 4.40 -4.03
C ILE A 121 14.65 5.25 -5.24
N VAL A 122 14.01 4.63 -6.22
CA VAL A 122 13.53 5.32 -7.42
C VAL A 122 12.08 5.73 -7.20
N SER A 123 11.18 4.78 -7.06
CA SER A 123 9.74 5.03 -7.05
C SER A 123 9.04 3.96 -6.22
N THR A 124 8.82 4.27 -4.95
CA THR A 124 8.16 3.37 -4.01
C THR A 124 6.65 3.46 -4.18
N PHE A 125 6.01 2.31 -4.42
CA PHE A 125 4.54 2.24 -4.54
C PHE A 125 3.86 1.90 -3.22
N ARG A 126 4.29 0.81 -2.59
CA ARG A 126 3.74 0.30 -1.33
C ARG A 126 4.86 -0.12 -0.40
N VAL A 127 4.56 -0.03 0.88
CA VAL A 127 5.44 -0.53 1.94
C VAL A 127 4.63 -1.34 2.95
N ARG A 128 5.29 -2.25 3.67
CA ARG A 128 4.71 -2.99 4.80
C ARG A 128 5.73 -3.10 5.91
N ALA A 129 5.33 -2.79 7.13
CA ALA A 129 6.12 -3.07 8.31
C ALA A 129 5.76 -4.46 8.83
N ASP A 130 6.76 -5.24 9.22
CA ASP A 130 6.54 -6.53 9.86
C ASP A 130 6.84 -6.49 11.36
N ARG A 131 6.47 -7.57 12.06
CA ARG A 131 6.73 -7.74 13.49
C ARG A 131 8.21 -7.84 13.87
N CYS A 132 9.09 -7.95 12.89
CA CYS A 132 10.52 -8.13 13.05
C CYS A 132 11.29 -6.81 12.93
N ASN A 133 10.58 -5.67 12.98
CA ASN A 133 11.12 -4.34 12.76
C ASN A 133 11.78 -4.21 11.39
N ARG A 134 11.18 -4.78 10.34
CA ARG A 134 11.63 -4.57 8.97
C ARG A 134 10.56 -3.82 8.17
N LEU A 135 11.01 -2.86 7.38
CA LEU A 135 10.17 -2.18 6.39
C LEU A 135 10.43 -2.78 5.02
N TRP A 136 9.43 -3.46 4.48
CA TRP A 136 9.44 -4.02 3.13
C TRP A 136 8.95 -2.96 2.15
N VAL A 137 9.82 -2.54 1.26
CA VAL A 137 9.63 -1.43 0.33
C VAL A 137 9.60 -1.97 -1.09
N LEU A 138 8.47 -1.79 -1.76
CA LEU A 138 8.29 -2.19 -3.16
C LEU A 138 8.62 -1.00 -4.07
N ASP A 139 9.79 -1.05 -4.68
CA ASP A 139 10.29 -0.03 -5.60
C ASP A 139 10.11 -0.49 -7.05
N THR A 140 9.45 0.32 -7.86
CA THR A 140 9.13 -0.04 -9.25
C THR A 140 10.28 0.23 -10.21
N GLY A 141 11.27 1.03 -9.81
CA GLY A 141 12.33 1.50 -10.68
C GLY A 141 11.85 2.41 -11.83
N LEU A 142 10.58 2.81 -11.85
CA LEU A 142 9.92 3.50 -12.95
C LEU A 142 9.61 4.96 -12.59
N THR A 143 9.92 5.89 -13.50
CA THR A 143 9.68 7.33 -13.33
C THR A 143 8.77 7.89 -14.40
N ASP A 144 8.08 9.00 -14.09
CA ASP A 144 7.17 9.72 -14.99
C ASP A 144 6.07 8.83 -15.60
N ILE A 145 5.48 8.00 -14.74
CA ILE A 145 4.54 6.93 -15.09
C ILE A 145 3.29 7.44 -15.86
N LEU A 146 2.84 8.68 -15.60
CA LEU A 146 1.70 9.29 -16.31
C LEU A 146 2.13 10.17 -17.51
N GLY A 147 3.43 10.40 -17.66
CA GLY A 147 4.00 11.24 -18.71
C GLY A 147 4.69 10.37 -19.76
N SER A 148 6.02 10.32 -19.70
CA SER A 148 6.88 9.47 -20.53
C SER A 148 7.61 8.46 -19.65
N PRO A 149 6.98 7.29 -19.39
CA PRO A 149 7.52 6.29 -18.46
C PRO A 149 8.96 5.89 -18.81
N GLU A 150 9.85 5.94 -17.82
CA GLU A 150 11.26 5.60 -17.99
C GLU A 150 11.70 4.63 -16.90
N GLN A 151 12.18 3.44 -17.31
CA GLN A 151 12.67 2.42 -16.40
C GLN A 151 14.13 2.69 -16.03
N GLN A 152 14.34 3.37 -14.90
CA GLN A 152 15.66 3.75 -14.37
C GLN A 152 16.40 2.55 -13.74
N ALA A 153 15.67 1.66 -13.07
CA ALA A 153 16.21 0.46 -12.43
C ALA A 153 15.27 -0.74 -12.61
N SER A 154 15.75 -1.96 -12.44
CA SER A 154 14.83 -3.11 -12.33
C SER A 154 13.97 -2.99 -11.07
N PRO A 155 12.67 -3.37 -11.13
CA PRO A 155 11.83 -3.44 -9.94
C PRO A 155 12.48 -4.26 -8.84
N ALA A 156 12.41 -3.78 -7.60
CA ALA A 156 13.12 -4.36 -6.48
C ALA A 156 12.30 -4.33 -5.19
N LEU A 157 12.54 -5.34 -4.37
CA LEU A 157 12.12 -5.38 -2.98
C LEU A 157 13.29 -4.94 -2.10
N ILE A 158 13.18 -3.76 -1.52
CA ILE A 158 14.18 -3.20 -0.59
C ILE A 158 13.65 -3.42 0.83
N VAL A 159 14.46 -3.97 1.72
CA VAL A 159 14.09 -4.24 3.11
C VAL A 159 15.01 -3.45 4.00
N TYR A 160 14.46 -2.54 4.79
CA TYR A 160 15.18 -1.76 5.79
C TYR A 160 14.96 -2.32 7.19
N ASP A 161 15.96 -2.19 8.04
CA ASP A 161 15.83 -2.34 9.49
C ASP A 161 15.23 -1.05 10.06
N LEU A 162 14.04 -1.13 10.63
CA LEU A 162 13.34 0.01 11.23
C LEU A 162 14.02 0.54 12.51
N MET A 163 14.93 -0.22 13.12
CA MET A 163 15.66 0.23 14.31
C MET A 163 16.89 1.06 13.96
N THR A 164 17.54 0.76 12.82
CA THR A 164 18.79 1.41 12.41
C THR A 164 18.65 2.25 11.15
N ASP A 165 17.50 2.18 10.48
CA ASP A 165 17.17 2.80 9.19
C ASP A 165 18.16 2.41 8.07
N ARG A 166 18.77 1.23 8.18
CA ARG A 166 19.75 0.70 7.21
C ARG A 166 19.13 -0.36 6.33
N VAL A 167 19.59 -0.42 5.07
CA VAL A 167 19.23 -1.49 4.14
C VAL A 167 19.75 -2.83 4.69
N LEU A 168 18.84 -3.77 4.92
CA LEU A 168 19.16 -5.18 5.19
C LEU A 168 19.33 -5.96 3.90
N ARG A 169 18.50 -5.66 2.90
CA ARG A 169 18.47 -6.40 1.64
C ARG A 169 17.88 -5.56 0.52
N LYS A 170 18.47 -5.65 -0.67
CA LYS A 170 17.86 -5.21 -1.93
C LYS A 170 17.78 -6.40 -2.87
N TYR A 171 16.58 -6.88 -3.13
CA TYR A 171 16.32 -8.03 -3.99
C TYR A 171 15.71 -7.54 -5.31
N MET A 172 16.46 -7.66 -6.40
CA MET A 172 15.94 -7.35 -7.73
C MET A 172 15.01 -8.47 -8.19
N ILE A 173 13.82 -8.12 -8.66
CA ILE A 173 12.86 -9.10 -9.17
C ILE A 173 13.41 -9.68 -10.48
N PRO A 174 13.60 -11.01 -10.58
CA PRO A 174 14.17 -11.65 -11.76
C PRO A 174 13.38 -11.35 -13.05
N SER A 175 14.09 -11.23 -14.17
CA SER A 175 13.48 -10.85 -15.45
C SER A 175 12.49 -11.89 -16.00
N ASP A 176 12.64 -13.16 -15.62
CA ASP A 176 11.72 -14.25 -15.94
C ASP A 176 10.43 -14.23 -15.10
N GLN A 177 10.37 -13.38 -14.07
CA GLN A 177 9.23 -13.23 -13.17
C GLN A 177 8.44 -11.93 -13.40
N ARG A 178 8.70 -11.26 -14.52
CA ARG A 178 8.06 -10.00 -14.94
C ARG A 178 7.98 -9.91 -16.46
N THR A 179 7.07 -9.09 -16.96
CA THR A 179 6.94 -8.73 -18.38
C THR A 179 7.41 -7.29 -18.59
N THR A 180 7.28 -6.78 -19.82
CA THR A 180 7.51 -5.37 -20.14
C THR A 180 6.47 -4.45 -19.50
N ASP A 181 5.28 -4.98 -19.25
CA ASP A 181 4.14 -4.23 -18.73
C ASP A 181 4.06 -4.31 -17.20
N SER A 182 4.93 -5.10 -16.56
CA SER A 182 4.93 -5.34 -15.12
C SER A 182 5.03 -4.04 -14.31
N LEU A 183 4.12 -3.87 -13.36
CA LEU A 183 4.11 -2.81 -12.38
C LEU A 183 3.69 -3.40 -11.03
N PHE A 184 4.68 -3.71 -10.20
CA PHE A 184 4.45 -4.26 -8.87
C PHE A 184 3.91 -3.15 -7.95
N ALA A 185 2.61 -3.13 -7.75
CA ALA A 185 1.93 -2.02 -7.11
C ALA A 185 1.50 -2.29 -5.67
N ASN A 186 1.49 -3.56 -5.22
CA ASN A 186 1.13 -3.90 -3.86
C ASN A 186 1.92 -5.07 -3.28
N ILE A 187 2.04 -5.08 -1.95
CA ILE A 187 2.74 -6.12 -1.21
C ILE A 187 1.95 -6.50 0.05
N ALA A 188 1.85 -7.81 0.29
CA ALA A 188 1.46 -8.37 1.57
C ALA A 188 2.67 -9.12 2.17
N VAL A 189 2.85 -9.04 3.48
CA VAL A 189 3.97 -9.69 4.18
C VAL A 189 3.41 -10.64 5.23
N GLU A 190 3.88 -11.88 5.21
CA GLU A 190 3.54 -12.92 6.17
C GLU A 190 4.78 -13.22 7.01
N ASP A 191 4.68 -12.91 8.29
CA ASP A 191 5.83 -12.67 9.16
C ASP A 191 5.79 -13.48 10.45
N TYR A 192 5.14 -14.66 10.45
CA TYR A 192 5.06 -15.54 11.64
C TYR A 192 6.42 -15.85 12.27
N SER A 193 7.45 -15.99 11.43
CA SER A 193 8.84 -16.20 11.82
C SER A 193 9.72 -15.18 11.12
N CYS A 194 10.55 -14.46 11.87
CA CYS A 194 11.49 -13.49 11.30
C CYS A 194 12.54 -14.13 10.38
N GLU A 195 12.86 -15.41 10.62
CA GLU A 195 13.79 -16.19 9.80
C GLU A 195 13.14 -16.74 8.53
N ASP A 196 11.82 -16.87 8.50
CA ASP A 196 11.07 -17.49 7.39
C ASP A 196 9.81 -16.69 7.02
N SER A 197 10.01 -15.40 6.77
CA SER A 197 8.95 -14.51 6.31
C SER A 197 8.80 -14.56 4.79
N TYR A 198 7.60 -14.27 4.32
CA TYR A 198 7.24 -14.26 2.90
C TYR A 198 6.67 -12.92 2.48
N GLY A 199 7.10 -12.44 1.32
CA GLY A 199 6.52 -11.29 0.64
C GLY A 199 5.69 -11.75 -0.56
N TYR A 200 4.49 -11.20 -0.72
CA TYR A 200 3.58 -11.46 -1.82
C TYR A 200 3.42 -10.17 -2.63
N LEU A 201 4.05 -10.10 -3.80
CA LEU A 201 4.15 -8.90 -4.62
C LEU A 201 3.17 -9.02 -5.80
N GLY A 202 2.14 -8.18 -5.81
CA GLY A 202 1.10 -8.17 -6.83
C GLY A 202 1.50 -7.29 -8.00
N ASP A 203 1.44 -7.85 -9.21
CA ASP A 203 1.73 -7.17 -10.47
C ASP A 203 0.44 -6.75 -11.18
N LEU A 204 0.30 -5.44 -11.44
CA LEU A 204 -0.85 -4.86 -12.13
C LEU A 204 -0.84 -5.12 -13.63
N GLY A 205 0.26 -4.74 -14.28
CA GLY A 205 0.33 -4.71 -15.75
C GLY A 205 0.84 -6.01 -16.36
N GLY A 206 1.56 -6.83 -15.58
CA GLY A 206 1.82 -8.24 -15.88
C GLY A 206 1.08 -9.17 -14.91
N PRO A 207 -0.27 -9.27 -14.96
CA PRO A 207 -1.08 -9.93 -13.93
C PRO A 207 -0.48 -11.23 -13.39
N GLY A 208 -0.03 -11.18 -12.14
CA GLY A 208 0.75 -12.26 -11.54
C GLY A 208 1.13 -11.94 -10.11
N LEU A 209 1.52 -12.97 -9.36
CA LEU A 209 1.97 -12.84 -7.99
C LEU A 209 3.41 -13.35 -7.87
N VAL A 210 4.33 -12.46 -7.51
CA VAL A 210 5.69 -12.87 -7.15
C VAL A 210 5.74 -13.20 -5.66
N VAL A 211 6.05 -14.44 -5.34
CA VAL A 211 6.23 -14.90 -3.95
C VAL A 211 7.70 -14.87 -3.63
N TYR A 212 8.08 -14.08 -2.64
CA TYR A 212 9.45 -13.95 -2.15
C TYR A 212 9.63 -14.66 -0.82
N SER A 213 10.66 -15.50 -0.70
CA SER A 213 11.05 -16.15 0.55
C SER A 213 12.28 -15.46 1.17
N TRP A 214 12.14 -15.01 2.42
CA TRP A 214 13.23 -14.41 3.17
C TRP A 214 14.38 -15.39 3.45
N SER A 215 14.04 -16.61 3.87
CA SER A 215 15.00 -17.67 4.22
C SER A 215 15.80 -18.13 3.01
N LEU A 216 15.11 -18.42 1.90
CA LEU A 216 15.73 -18.90 0.66
C LEU A 216 16.41 -17.81 -0.16
N ARG A 217 16.07 -16.53 0.09
CA ARG A 217 16.51 -15.37 -0.70
C ARG A 217 16.18 -15.52 -2.19
N LYS A 218 15.02 -16.12 -2.48
CA LYS A 218 14.55 -16.42 -3.82
C LYS A 218 13.08 -16.05 -3.93
N SER A 219 12.66 -15.74 -5.15
CA SER A 219 11.26 -15.65 -5.49
C SER A 219 10.90 -16.57 -6.65
N TRP A 220 9.61 -16.75 -6.86
CA TRP A 220 9.01 -17.41 -8.01
C TRP A 220 7.71 -16.69 -8.38
N LEU A 221 7.34 -16.81 -9.66
CA LEU A 221 6.10 -16.26 -10.18
C LEU A 221 4.98 -17.30 -10.08
N VAL A 222 3.84 -16.88 -9.57
CA VAL A 222 2.57 -17.61 -9.58
C VAL A 222 1.65 -16.90 -10.57
N LYS A 223 1.05 -17.68 -11.47
CA LYS A 223 0.02 -17.19 -12.41
C LYS A 223 -1.30 -17.87 -12.10
N HIS A 224 -2.38 -17.16 -12.35
CA HIS A 224 -3.72 -17.70 -12.27
C HIS A 224 -4.69 -16.74 -12.99
N HIS A 225 -5.77 -17.27 -13.59
CA HIS A 225 -6.71 -16.45 -14.34
C HIS A 225 -7.41 -15.38 -13.49
N SER A 226 -7.62 -15.63 -12.19
CA SER A 226 -8.23 -14.65 -11.27
C SER A 226 -7.35 -13.43 -10.98
N PHE A 227 -6.08 -13.41 -11.41
CA PHE A 227 -5.23 -12.22 -11.30
C PHE A 227 -5.49 -11.20 -12.41
N HIS A 228 -6.13 -11.62 -13.51
CA HIS A 228 -6.41 -10.75 -14.64
C HIS A 228 -7.64 -9.87 -14.40
N PRO A 229 -7.67 -8.64 -14.95
CA PRO A 229 -8.84 -7.77 -14.88
C PRO A 229 -10.06 -8.42 -15.56
N ASP A 230 -11.25 -8.10 -15.05
CA ASP A 230 -12.51 -8.39 -15.71
C ASP A 230 -12.69 -7.40 -16.89
N PRO A 231 -12.89 -7.88 -18.13
CA PRO A 231 -13.15 -7.00 -19.28
C PRO A 231 -14.36 -6.07 -19.10
N MET A 232 -15.30 -6.41 -18.21
CA MET A 232 -16.46 -5.57 -17.86
C MET A 232 -16.21 -4.69 -16.62
N GLY A 233 -15.11 -4.89 -15.91
CA GLY A 233 -14.75 -4.18 -14.67
C GLY A 233 -13.83 -2.98 -14.87
N GLY A 234 -13.56 -2.57 -16.12
CA GLY A 234 -12.57 -1.54 -16.43
C GLY A 234 -13.07 -0.10 -16.37
N GLU A 235 -14.37 0.16 -16.21
CA GLU A 235 -14.93 1.52 -16.15
C GLU A 235 -14.99 2.04 -14.70
N PHE A 236 -14.31 3.15 -14.43
CA PHE A 236 -14.28 3.80 -13.13
C PHE A 236 -14.97 5.16 -13.21
N LYS A 237 -15.76 5.48 -12.17
CA LYS A 237 -16.40 6.79 -12.03
C LYS A 237 -16.19 7.35 -10.63
N VAL A 238 -15.34 8.36 -10.52
CA VAL A 238 -14.99 9.00 -9.25
C VAL A 238 -15.31 10.49 -9.33
N SER A 239 -16.14 10.98 -8.40
CA SER A 239 -16.54 12.40 -8.33
C SER A 239 -17.04 12.99 -9.66
N GLY A 240 -17.74 12.19 -10.46
CA GLY A 240 -18.27 12.58 -11.77
C GLY A 240 -17.29 12.45 -12.95
N ILE A 241 -16.02 12.16 -12.69
CA ILE A 241 -15.00 11.90 -13.72
C ILE A 241 -15.03 10.41 -14.05
N SER A 242 -15.13 10.08 -15.33
CA SER A 242 -15.10 8.70 -15.81
C SER A 242 -13.79 8.43 -16.53
N PHE A 243 -13.17 7.28 -16.26
CA PHE A 243 -11.92 6.85 -16.86
C PHE A 243 -11.89 5.31 -16.93
N GLN A 244 -10.95 4.77 -17.71
CA GLN A 244 -10.82 3.33 -17.91
C GLN A 244 -9.42 2.86 -17.50
N TRP A 245 -9.38 1.78 -16.72
CA TRP A 245 -8.17 1.05 -16.37
C TRP A 245 -8.42 -0.44 -16.51
N ASN A 246 -7.39 -1.20 -16.87
CA ASN A 246 -7.44 -2.65 -17.02
C ASN A 246 -6.35 -3.29 -16.14
N ASP A 247 -6.31 -2.86 -14.89
CA ASP A 247 -5.25 -3.22 -13.95
C ASP A 247 -5.58 -4.56 -13.27
N GLY A 248 -4.58 -5.45 -13.24
CA GLY A 248 -4.66 -6.79 -12.65
C GLY A 248 -4.55 -6.80 -11.13
N LEU A 249 -3.93 -7.86 -10.60
CA LEU A 249 -3.82 -8.16 -9.17
C LEU A 249 -3.35 -6.95 -8.35
N PHE A 250 -4.22 -6.44 -7.48
CA PHE A 250 -3.97 -5.23 -6.71
C PHE A 250 -4.26 -5.39 -5.22
N GLY A 251 -5.52 -5.61 -4.86
CA GLY A 251 -5.92 -5.75 -3.46
C GLY A 251 -5.43 -7.08 -2.92
N MET A 252 -4.73 -7.07 -1.78
CA MET A 252 -4.23 -8.27 -1.12
C MET A 252 -4.24 -8.08 0.40
N ALA A 253 -4.75 -9.08 1.12
CA ALA A 253 -4.76 -9.13 2.58
C ALA A 253 -4.55 -10.57 3.06
N LEU A 254 -3.87 -10.73 4.20
CA LEU A 254 -3.58 -12.03 4.79
C LEU A 254 -4.41 -12.22 6.06
N ALA A 255 -5.12 -13.35 6.14
CA ALA A 255 -5.82 -13.80 7.33
C ALA A 255 -5.10 -15.02 7.92
N PRO A 256 -4.48 -14.90 9.10
CA PRO A 256 -3.81 -16.01 9.75
C PRO A 256 -4.68 -17.23 10.03
N THR A 257 -4.18 -18.43 9.73
CA THR A 257 -4.89 -19.70 10.02
C THR A 257 -4.43 -20.38 11.30
N GLY A 258 -3.34 -19.90 11.92
CA GLY A 258 -2.81 -20.41 13.20
C GLY A 258 -1.86 -21.62 13.08
N ASP A 259 -1.69 -22.16 11.88
CA ASP A 259 -0.80 -23.30 11.56
C ASP A 259 0.51 -22.87 10.88
N GLY A 260 0.86 -21.58 10.97
CA GLY A 260 2.03 -20.99 10.30
C GLY A 260 1.79 -20.55 8.85
N TYR A 261 0.54 -20.66 8.39
CA TYR A 261 0.07 -20.18 7.08
C TYR A 261 -1.05 -19.14 7.24
N SER A 262 -1.54 -18.65 6.11
CA SER A 262 -2.66 -17.72 6.01
C SER A 262 -3.56 -18.10 4.84
N ILE A 263 -4.77 -17.57 4.86
CA ILE A 263 -5.56 -17.37 3.65
C ILE A 263 -5.25 -15.97 3.12
N MET A 264 -4.80 -15.88 1.88
CA MET A 264 -4.65 -14.61 1.18
C MET A 264 -5.95 -14.31 0.45
N TYR A 265 -6.61 -13.23 0.81
CA TYR A 265 -7.71 -12.63 0.06
C TYR A 265 -7.13 -11.65 -0.94
N TYR A 266 -7.65 -11.66 -2.16
CA TYR A 266 -7.16 -10.79 -3.22
C TYR A 266 -8.18 -10.53 -4.32
N HIS A 267 -7.96 -9.45 -5.06
CA HIS A 267 -8.71 -9.12 -6.26
C HIS A 267 -7.89 -8.30 -7.26
N PRO A 268 -8.19 -8.40 -8.58
CA PRO A 268 -7.75 -7.41 -9.56
C PRO A 268 -8.32 -6.02 -9.27
N LEU A 269 -7.62 -4.94 -9.63
CA LEU A 269 -8.17 -3.59 -9.48
C LEU A 269 -9.43 -3.38 -10.33
N SER A 270 -9.39 -3.85 -11.58
CA SER A 270 -10.52 -3.79 -12.51
C SER A 270 -11.39 -5.06 -12.43
N SER A 271 -11.99 -5.32 -11.26
CA SER A 271 -12.93 -6.43 -11.06
C SER A 271 -13.86 -6.18 -9.86
N GLY A 272 -15.06 -6.75 -9.90
CA GLY A 272 -15.97 -6.81 -8.75
C GLY A 272 -15.90 -8.10 -7.94
N MET A 273 -15.00 -9.02 -8.29
CA MET A 273 -14.85 -10.32 -7.64
C MET A 273 -13.76 -10.30 -6.57
N GLU A 274 -14.00 -11.01 -5.47
CA GLU A 274 -13.00 -11.27 -4.42
C GLU A 274 -12.65 -12.76 -4.42
N PHE A 275 -11.35 -13.06 -4.34
CA PHE A 275 -10.83 -14.42 -4.37
C PHE A 275 -10.07 -14.72 -3.08
N SER A 276 -9.80 -16.01 -2.85
CA SER A 276 -8.91 -16.41 -1.77
C SER A 276 -8.08 -17.63 -2.13
N VAL A 277 -6.89 -17.73 -1.54
CA VAL A 277 -5.97 -18.87 -1.72
C VAL A 277 -5.17 -19.11 -0.45
N SER A 278 -4.88 -20.36 -0.12
CA SER A 278 -3.99 -20.67 1.00
C SER A 278 -2.54 -20.34 0.63
N THR A 279 -1.83 -19.65 1.52
CA THR A 279 -0.38 -19.40 1.34
C THR A 279 0.43 -20.69 1.34
N ARG A 280 -0.09 -21.79 1.91
CA ARG A 280 0.52 -23.12 1.79
C ARG A 280 0.72 -23.56 0.34
N LEU A 281 -0.22 -23.21 -0.55
CA LEU A 281 -0.11 -23.50 -1.99
C LEU A 281 0.84 -22.53 -2.67
N LEU A 282 0.77 -21.24 -2.33
CA LEU A 282 1.63 -20.20 -2.90
C LEU A 282 3.12 -20.43 -2.56
N ARG A 283 3.40 -20.96 -1.37
CA ARG A 283 4.76 -21.22 -0.88
C ARG A 283 5.42 -22.46 -1.50
N ASP A 284 4.63 -23.39 -2.03
CA ASP A 284 5.11 -24.62 -2.66
C ASP A 284 5.41 -24.38 -4.14
N THR A 285 6.69 -24.26 -4.50
CA THR A 285 7.14 -23.94 -5.86
C THR A 285 6.72 -24.97 -6.91
N GLN A 286 6.52 -26.24 -6.52
CA GLN A 286 6.10 -27.30 -7.45
C GLN A 286 4.61 -27.20 -7.76
N ARG A 287 3.82 -26.72 -6.82
CA ARG A 287 2.37 -26.53 -7.00
C ARG A 287 2.04 -25.17 -7.63
N ALA A 288 2.81 -24.16 -7.29
CA ALA A 288 2.65 -22.80 -7.79
C ALA A 288 2.93 -22.66 -9.30
N SER A 289 3.71 -23.59 -9.88
CA SER A 289 3.99 -23.64 -11.32
C SER A 289 2.98 -24.46 -12.13
N ALA A 290 2.05 -25.15 -11.47
CA ALA A 290 1.05 -26.03 -12.09
C ALA A 290 -0.39 -25.48 -12.04
N ALA A 291 -0.57 -24.25 -11.51
CA ALA A 291 -1.86 -23.56 -11.36
C ALA A 291 -2.09 -22.49 -12.44
#